data_AF-A0A7J9Q512-F1
#
_entry.id   AF-A0A7J9Q512-F1
#
_cell.length_a   1.000
_cell.length_b   1.000
_cell.length_c   1.000
_cell.angle_alpha   90.00
_cell.angle_beta   90.00
_cell.angle_gamma   90.00
#
_symmetry.space_group_name_H-M   'P 1'
#
loop_
_entity.id
_entity.type
_entity.pdbx_description
1 polymer ?
#
loop_
_entity_poly.entity_id
_entity_poly.type
_entity_poly.pdbx_seq_one_letter_code
_entity_poly.pdbx_strand_id
1 'polypeptide(L)'
;MGKVPLQAVTLDPTIKITNLKDFQKYSIGTFQKFSTTNTLVRELFPNKDIKSYQYSEVVDALKKREIDIAIVIAEFAYDLAGKGGHIIYSFENHFKEYLLTGINIADNLDPKFFKSIKAFTNSIRESINFIQKNKNESMLYFKKEFPEILNQKELFEFLITCWNKKLSISDKAVKRLIHTWKTVYPWLLKSNTPQFIEPREEDKIISIFNKRNISRDIPYRGDLMAERIKKAIDEKKSIPLIGFWGASNKNSIDKNDLEALKKFKTINKEVKCIYPKGLEITFLLADEHANLNKFDSKNYIKYLKSIKTQINKFGFKAIYISKIWKMNGISGRLIQLESKKISEKDWRDLSSHKNLENSAKNLGFTNYKYEAKRYYIMRKIESEIIKNQFNSFIFFTQNEDILQTIFPDMPTIYLWVGNRGHAIPPWFNIAK
;
A
#
# COMPACT_ATOMS: atom_id res chain seq x y z
N MET A 1 -9.06 2.15 -9.16
CA MET A 1 -9.37 1.71 -10.54
C MET A 1 -8.70 0.38 -10.82
N GLY A 2 -9.45 -0.63 -11.24
CA GLY A 2 -8.91 -1.93 -11.66
C GLY A 2 -9.35 -2.26 -13.09
N LYS A 3 -8.87 -3.38 -13.63
CA LYS A 3 -9.46 -3.99 -14.83
C LYS A 3 -10.85 -4.54 -14.48
N VAL A 4 -11.70 -4.70 -15.49
CA VAL A 4 -13.03 -5.31 -15.31
C VAL A 4 -12.87 -6.84 -15.36
N PRO A 5 -13.06 -7.59 -14.24
CA PRO A 5 -12.96 -9.05 -14.18
C PRO A 5 -14.16 -9.77 -14.81
N LEU A 6 -14.51 -9.44 -16.06
CA LEU A 6 -15.54 -10.18 -16.81
C LEU A 6 -14.93 -11.27 -17.68
N GLN A 7 -15.57 -12.43 -17.67
CA GLN A 7 -15.18 -13.63 -18.42
C GLN A 7 -16.40 -14.17 -19.18
N ALA A 8 -16.18 -14.71 -20.37
CA ALA A 8 -17.14 -15.55 -21.07
C ALA A 8 -16.86 -17.02 -20.75
N VAL A 9 -17.89 -17.75 -20.31
CA VAL A 9 -17.80 -19.16 -19.95
C VAL A 9 -18.93 -19.95 -20.63
N THR A 10 -18.65 -21.21 -20.99
CA THR A 10 -19.61 -22.13 -21.60
C THR A 10 -19.43 -23.55 -21.04
N LEU A 11 -20.41 -24.43 -21.27
CA LEU A 11 -20.29 -25.87 -21.05
C LEU A 11 -19.94 -26.64 -22.34
N ASP A 12 -19.94 -25.97 -23.50
CA ASP A 12 -19.60 -26.60 -24.79
C ASP A 12 -18.12 -26.34 -25.15
N PRO A 13 -17.24 -27.37 -25.10
CA PRO A 13 -15.82 -27.23 -25.41
C PRO A 13 -15.54 -26.88 -26.88
N THR A 14 -16.53 -27.02 -27.78
CA THR A 14 -16.34 -26.75 -29.21
C THR A 14 -16.43 -25.27 -29.55
N ILE A 15 -17.04 -24.46 -28.68
CA ILE A 15 -17.20 -23.01 -28.88
C ILE A 15 -15.84 -22.33 -28.73
N LYS A 16 -15.42 -21.60 -29.76
CA LYS A 16 -14.21 -20.79 -29.77
C LYS A 16 -14.56 -19.34 -30.10
N ILE A 17 -14.07 -18.42 -29.27
CA ILE A 17 -14.23 -16.98 -29.45
C ILE A 17 -12.84 -16.36 -29.55
N THR A 18 -12.57 -15.69 -30.67
CA THR A 18 -11.31 -14.96 -30.89
C THR A 18 -11.51 -13.46 -30.78
N ASN A 19 -12.71 -12.97 -31.11
CA ASN A 19 -13.04 -11.55 -31.12
C ASN A 19 -14.54 -11.32 -30.82
N LEU A 20 -14.91 -10.06 -30.60
CA LEU A 20 -16.29 -9.70 -30.23
C LEU A 20 -17.35 -10.06 -31.29
N LYS A 21 -16.99 -10.19 -32.58
CA LYS A 21 -17.97 -10.54 -33.62
C LYS A 21 -18.39 -12.01 -33.55
N ASP A 22 -17.55 -12.89 -33.01
CA ASP A 22 -17.84 -14.33 -32.91
C ASP A 22 -19.06 -14.60 -32.01
N PHE A 23 -19.30 -13.73 -31.02
CA PHE A 23 -20.47 -13.78 -30.13
C PHE A 23 -21.81 -13.61 -30.85
N GLN A 24 -21.84 -13.11 -32.10
CA GLN A 24 -23.09 -13.00 -32.86
C GLN A 24 -23.70 -14.37 -33.17
N LYS A 25 -22.87 -15.44 -33.25
CA LYS A 25 -23.29 -16.80 -33.58
C LYS A 25 -24.01 -17.55 -32.45
N TYR A 26 -23.95 -17.01 -31.23
CA TYR A 26 -24.33 -17.73 -30.02
C TYR A 26 -25.37 -16.96 -29.21
N SER A 27 -26.24 -17.65 -28.50
CA SER A 27 -27.10 -17.06 -27.49
C SER A 27 -26.30 -16.72 -26.23
N ILE A 28 -26.52 -15.51 -25.68
CA ILE A 28 -25.72 -14.99 -24.55
C ILE A 28 -26.62 -14.73 -23.36
N GLY A 29 -26.18 -15.22 -22.20
CA GLY A 29 -26.74 -14.88 -20.90
C GLY A 29 -25.77 -14.12 -20.02
N THR A 30 -26.32 -13.44 -19.02
CA THR A 30 -25.55 -12.79 -17.96
C THR A 30 -26.41 -12.69 -16.69
N PHE A 31 -25.88 -12.06 -15.65
CA PHE A 31 -26.60 -11.84 -14.39
C PHE A 31 -27.82 -10.92 -14.55
N GLN A 32 -28.56 -10.78 -13.46
CA GLN A 32 -29.86 -10.13 -13.44
C GLN A 32 -29.81 -8.71 -13.99
N LYS A 33 -30.95 -8.28 -14.53
CA LYS A 33 -31.14 -6.93 -15.08
C LYS A 33 -30.75 -5.89 -14.03
N PHE A 34 -30.12 -4.80 -14.48
CA PHE A 34 -29.58 -3.74 -13.60
C PHE A 34 -28.40 -4.12 -12.71
N SER A 35 -27.80 -5.30 -12.89
CA SER A 35 -26.45 -5.53 -12.36
C SER A 35 -25.39 -4.82 -13.21
N THR A 36 -24.23 -4.50 -12.64
CA THR A 36 -23.12 -3.91 -13.40
C THR A 36 -22.69 -4.81 -14.55
N THR A 37 -22.62 -6.14 -14.32
CA THR A 37 -22.32 -7.15 -15.36
C THR A 37 -23.33 -7.08 -16.50
N ASN A 38 -24.63 -7.08 -16.21
CA ASN A 38 -25.67 -6.98 -17.23
C ASN A 38 -25.55 -5.70 -18.05
N THR A 39 -25.32 -4.58 -17.36
CA THR A 39 -25.16 -3.26 -17.99
C THR A 39 -23.97 -3.26 -18.95
N LEU A 40 -22.81 -3.77 -18.51
CA LEU A 40 -21.60 -3.85 -19.35
C LEU A 40 -21.78 -4.78 -20.55
N VAL A 41 -22.44 -5.92 -20.38
CA VAL A 41 -22.70 -6.87 -21.48
C VAL A 41 -23.63 -6.26 -22.52
N ARG A 42 -24.66 -5.53 -22.09
CA ARG A 42 -25.56 -4.81 -23.01
C ARG A 42 -24.87 -3.66 -23.73
N GLU A 43 -23.94 -2.95 -23.08
CA GLU A 43 -23.09 -1.96 -23.75
C GLU A 43 -22.21 -2.59 -24.83
N LEU A 44 -21.63 -3.77 -24.57
CA LEU A 44 -20.81 -4.49 -25.54
C LEU A 44 -21.61 -4.98 -26.76
N PHE A 45 -22.88 -5.35 -26.55
CA PHE A 45 -23.73 -5.97 -27.57
C PHE A 45 -25.11 -5.28 -27.67
N PRO A 46 -25.16 -4.00 -28.12
CA PRO A 46 -26.38 -3.19 -28.07
C PRO A 46 -27.53 -3.73 -28.91
N ASN A 47 -27.23 -4.46 -29.98
CA ASN A 47 -28.21 -5.00 -30.93
C ASN A 47 -28.52 -6.49 -30.70
N LYS A 48 -28.01 -7.08 -29.62
CA LYS A 48 -28.21 -8.50 -29.33
C LYS A 48 -29.20 -8.68 -28.18
N ASP A 49 -30.08 -9.66 -28.29
CA ASP A 49 -30.92 -10.05 -27.17
C ASP A 49 -30.06 -10.77 -26.11
N ILE A 50 -29.84 -10.10 -24.98
CA ILE A 50 -29.07 -10.61 -23.86
C ILE A 50 -30.05 -11.13 -22.80
N LYS A 51 -30.02 -12.44 -22.56
CA LYS A 51 -30.82 -13.07 -21.51
C LYS A 51 -30.22 -12.77 -20.13
N SER A 52 -31.08 -12.53 -19.15
CA SER A 52 -30.69 -12.10 -17.81
C SER A 52 -31.24 -13.08 -16.79
N TYR A 53 -30.38 -13.61 -15.92
CA TYR A 53 -30.71 -14.66 -14.96
C TYR A 53 -30.28 -14.26 -13.55
N GLN A 54 -30.92 -14.80 -12.51
CA GLN A 54 -30.35 -14.70 -11.16
C GLN A 54 -29.02 -15.44 -11.10
N TYR A 55 -28.14 -15.04 -10.18
CA TYR A 55 -26.82 -15.65 -10.02
C TYR A 55 -26.87 -17.19 -9.96
N SER A 56 -27.83 -17.75 -9.21
CA SER A 56 -28.02 -19.19 -9.04
C SER A 56 -28.55 -19.92 -10.28
N GLU A 57 -29.15 -19.22 -11.24
CA GLU A 57 -29.85 -19.81 -12.38
C GLU A 57 -28.98 -19.90 -13.64
N VAL A 58 -27.87 -19.16 -13.69
CA VAL A 58 -27.00 -19.09 -14.89
C VAL A 58 -26.47 -20.47 -15.30
N VAL A 59 -26.09 -21.31 -14.32
CA VAL A 59 -25.58 -22.67 -14.62
C VAL A 59 -26.67 -23.54 -15.23
N ASP A 60 -27.90 -23.46 -14.70
CA ASP A 60 -29.01 -24.25 -15.20
C ASP A 60 -29.44 -23.81 -16.60
N ALA A 61 -29.39 -22.51 -16.89
CA ALA A 61 -29.62 -21.98 -18.23
C ALA A 61 -28.61 -22.51 -19.25
N LEU A 62 -27.32 -22.62 -18.88
CA LEU A 62 -26.30 -23.26 -19.71
C LEU A 62 -26.57 -24.76 -19.91
N LYS A 63 -26.92 -25.49 -18.85
CA LYS A 63 -27.23 -26.94 -18.92
C LYS A 63 -28.43 -27.23 -19.81
N LYS A 64 -29.47 -26.40 -19.72
CA LYS A 64 -30.69 -26.50 -20.54
C LYS A 64 -30.51 -25.94 -21.95
N ARG A 65 -29.33 -25.41 -22.28
CA ARG A 65 -29.04 -24.75 -23.57
C ARG A 65 -29.99 -23.60 -23.90
N GLU A 66 -30.48 -22.91 -22.87
CA GLU A 66 -31.21 -21.65 -23.07
C GLU A 66 -30.26 -20.52 -23.48
N ILE A 67 -29.00 -20.65 -23.07
CA ILE A 67 -27.88 -19.83 -23.50
C ILE A 67 -26.69 -20.74 -23.84
N ASP A 68 -25.90 -20.34 -24.83
CA ASP A 68 -24.68 -21.06 -25.21
C ASP A 68 -23.48 -20.54 -24.41
N ILE A 69 -23.46 -19.24 -24.12
CA ILE A 69 -22.37 -18.54 -23.45
C ILE A 69 -22.92 -17.68 -22.31
N ALA A 70 -22.33 -17.78 -21.13
CA ALA A 70 -22.56 -16.85 -20.03
C ALA A 70 -21.41 -15.85 -19.93
N ILE A 71 -21.71 -14.54 -19.87
CA ILE A 71 -20.72 -13.50 -19.57
C ILE A 71 -20.93 -13.04 -18.14
N VAL A 72 -19.96 -13.32 -17.27
CA VAL A 72 -20.08 -13.25 -15.80
C VAL A 72 -18.80 -12.73 -15.16
N ILE A 73 -18.82 -12.50 -13.84
CA ILE A 73 -17.61 -12.16 -13.08
C ILE A 73 -16.65 -13.35 -12.99
N ALA A 74 -15.36 -13.08 -12.82
CA ALA A 74 -14.32 -14.07 -12.83
C ALA A 74 -14.51 -15.16 -11.77
N GLU A 75 -14.95 -14.82 -10.57
CA GLU A 75 -15.17 -15.76 -9.48
C GLU A 75 -16.12 -16.90 -9.92
N PHE A 76 -17.24 -16.53 -10.56
CA PHE A 76 -18.20 -17.49 -11.11
C PHE A 76 -17.60 -18.30 -12.25
N ALA A 77 -16.90 -17.65 -13.18
CA ALA A 77 -16.34 -18.30 -14.36
C ALA A 77 -15.28 -19.35 -14.00
N TYR A 78 -14.39 -19.03 -13.05
CA TYR A 78 -13.35 -19.95 -12.60
C TYR A 78 -13.88 -21.08 -11.73
N ASP A 79 -14.90 -20.82 -10.89
CA ASP A 79 -15.61 -21.89 -10.18
C ASP A 79 -16.29 -22.86 -11.16
N LEU A 80 -17.02 -22.33 -12.15
CA LEU A 80 -17.65 -23.15 -13.18
C LEU A 80 -16.63 -23.92 -14.03
N ALA A 81 -15.49 -23.30 -14.34
CA ALA A 81 -14.41 -23.98 -15.07
C ALA A 81 -13.86 -25.18 -14.29
N GLY A 82 -13.74 -25.08 -12.97
CA GLY A 82 -13.33 -26.21 -12.12
C GLY A 82 -14.38 -27.32 -12.07
N LYS A 83 -15.64 -27.00 -12.39
CA LYS A 83 -16.77 -27.93 -12.49
C LYS A 83 -16.99 -28.45 -13.92
N GLY A 84 -16.02 -28.28 -14.81
CA GLY A 84 -16.07 -28.77 -16.19
C GLY A 84 -16.53 -27.75 -17.23
N GLY A 85 -16.73 -26.49 -16.85
CA GLY A 85 -16.93 -25.39 -17.80
C GLY A 85 -15.64 -24.95 -18.50
N HIS A 86 -15.78 -24.08 -19.49
CA HIS A 86 -14.68 -23.56 -20.29
C HIS A 86 -14.73 -22.04 -20.35
N ILE A 87 -13.70 -21.37 -19.83
CA ILE A 87 -13.50 -19.94 -20.05
C ILE A 87 -12.97 -19.75 -21.46
N ILE A 88 -13.74 -19.07 -22.30
CA ILE A 88 -13.49 -18.96 -23.75
C ILE A 88 -13.08 -17.55 -24.18
N TYR A 89 -13.26 -16.54 -23.31
CA TYR A 89 -12.88 -15.16 -23.60
C TYR A 89 -12.75 -14.31 -22.34
N SER A 90 -11.77 -13.41 -22.31
CA SER A 90 -11.56 -12.45 -21.21
C SER A 90 -11.76 -11.02 -21.66
N PHE A 91 -12.54 -10.24 -20.89
CA PHE A 91 -12.85 -8.85 -21.20
C PHE A 91 -11.96 -7.84 -20.44
N GLU A 92 -10.89 -8.32 -19.78
CA GLU A 92 -10.08 -7.50 -18.87
C GLU A 92 -9.47 -6.24 -19.52
N ASN A 93 -9.24 -6.26 -20.84
CA ASN A 93 -8.65 -5.16 -21.61
C ASN A 93 -9.68 -4.41 -22.50
N HIS A 94 -10.95 -4.83 -22.52
CA HIS A 94 -12.00 -4.18 -23.31
C HIS A 94 -12.47 -2.88 -22.66
N PHE A 95 -12.72 -2.97 -21.37
CA PHE A 95 -13.06 -1.83 -20.56
C PHE A 95 -11.75 -1.20 -20.11
N LYS A 96 -11.53 0.07 -20.49
CA LYS A 96 -10.37 0.86 -20.05
C LYS A 96 -10.53 1.15 -18.54
N GLU A 97 -10.24 2.37 -18.09
CA GLU A 97 -10.58 2.78 -16.73
C GLU A 97 -12.12 2.72 -16.52
N TYR A 98 -12.58 1.85 -15.63
CA TYR A 98 -13.99 1.70 -15.28
C TYR A 98 -14.17 1.52 -13.76
N LEU A 99 -15.29 2.01 -13.23
CA LEU A 99 -15.68 1.82 -11.83
C LEU A 99 -16.68 0.65 -11.76
N LEU A 100 -16.17 -0.57 -11.62
CA LEU A 100 -17.01 -1.77 -11.66
C LEU A 100 -17.76 -2.02 -10.34
N THR A 101 -17.05 -1.88 -9.23
CA THR A 101 -17.55 -2.14 -7.89
C THR A 101 -17.02 -1.07 -6.94
N GLY A 102 -17.71 -0.90 -5.82
CA GLY A 102 -17.39 0.09 -4.80
C GLY A 102 -17.92 -0.35 -3.45
N ILE A 103 -17.43 0.32 -2.41
CA ILE A 103 -17.98 0.21 -1.06
C ILE A 103 -18.96 1.37 -0.92
N ASN A 104 -20.22 1.03 -0.70
CA ASN A 104 -21.27 2.01 -0.49
C ASN A 104 -21.54 2.13 1.00
N ILE A 105 -21.70 3.37 1.46
CA ILE A 105 -22.21 3.68 2.79
C ILE A 105 -23.45 4.56 2.61
N ALA A 106 -24.43 4.42 3.49
CA ALA A 106 -25.55 5.35 3.53
C ALA A 106 -25.06 6.76 3.92
N ASP A 107 -25.52 7.79 3.21
CA ASP A 107 -25.02 9.16 3.36
C ASP A 107 -25.14 9.69 4.80
N ASN A 108 -26.19 9.31 5.51
CA ASN A 108 -26.41 9.69 6.90
C ASN A 108 -25.44 9.03 7.90
N LEU A 109 -24.69 8.00 7.46
CA LEU A 109 -23.73 7.28 8.29
C LEU A 109 -22.29 7.78 8.11
N ASP A 110 -21.97 8.49 7.02
CA ASP A 110 -20.60 8.97 6.77
C ASP A 110 -20.07 9.89 7.90
N PRO A 111 -20.79 10.93 8.36
CA PRO A 111 -20.28 11.79 9.43
C PRO A 111 -20.01 11.03 10.73
N LYS A 112 -20.88 10.04 11.04
CA LYS A 112 -20.80 9.23 12.26
C LYS A 112 -19.66 8.22 12.23
N PHE A 113 -19.44 7.60 11.08
CA PHE A 113 -18.50 6.49 10.94
C PHE A 113 -17.24 6.84 10.16
N PHE A 114 -16.99 8.13 9.88
CA PHE A 114 -15.84 8.60 9.12
C PHE A 114 -14.51 7.94 9.53
N LYS A 115 -14.22 7.87 10.84
CA LYS A 115 -13.01 7.22 11.35
C LYS A 115 -12.94 5.74 10.95
N SER A 116 -14.03 5.01 11.11
CA SER A 116 -14.13 3.59 10.73
C SER A 116 -14.05 3.38 9.21
N ILE A 117 -14.67 4.25 8.41
CA ILE A 117 -14.59 4.22 6.94
C ILE A 117 -13.14 4.41 6.50
N LYS A 118 -12.42 5.33 7.13
CA LYS A 118 -11.01 5.59 6.85
C LYS A 118 -10.11 4.43 7.26
N ALA A 119 -10.34 3.84 8.42
CA ALA A 119 -9.64 2.63 8.85
C ALA A 119 -9.88 1.47 7.86
N PHE A 120 -11.13 1.25 7.46
CA PHE A 120 -11.52 0.21 6.50
C PHE A 120 -10.91 0.41 5.11
N THR A 121 -10.96 1.63 4.56
CA THR A 121 -10.34 1.92 3.25
C THR A 121 -8.81 1.80 3.29
N ASN A 122 -8.17 2.17 4.40
CA ASN A 122 -6.75 1.96 4.59
C ASN A 122 -6.40 0.47 4.73
N SER A 123 -7.17 -0.32 5.46
CA SER A 123 -6.93 -1.76 5.59
C SER A 123 -7.01 -2.46 4.23
N ILE A 124 -7.98 -2.11 3.38
CA ILE A 124 -8.04 -2.65 2.00
C ILE A 124 -6.78 -2.29 1.21
N ARG A 125 -6.32 -1.04 1.29
CA ARG A 125 -5.10 -0.61 0.59
C ARG A 125 -3.87 -1.38 1.08
N GLU A 126 -3.74 -1.55 2.39
CA GLU A 126 -2.67 -2.33 3.02
C GLU A 126 -2.74 -3.81 2.60
N SER A 127 -3.92 -4.41 2.58
CA SER A 127 -4.15 -5.78 2.11
C SER A 127 -3.78 -5.95 0.64
N ILE A 128 -4.17 -5.04 -0.26
CA ILE A 128 -3.79 -5.10 -1.68
C ILE A 128 -2.26 -5.00 -1.83
N ASN A 129 -1.60 -4.12 -1.09
CA ASN A 129 -0.14 -4.01 -1.16
C ASN A 129 0.54 -5.28 -0.63
N PHE A 130 0.04 -5.84 0.46
CA PHE A 130 0.50 -7.11 1.01
C PHE A 130 0.35 -8.24 0.00
N ILE A 131 -0.83 -8.40 -0.61
CA ILE A 131 -1.11 -9.41 -1.62
C ILE A 131 -0.11 -9.35 -2.78
N GLN A 132 0.18 -8.15 -3.27
CA GLN A 132 1.10 -7.99 -4.39
C GLN A 132 2.56 -8.27 -4.04
N LYS A 133 2.96 -8.08 -2.79
CA LYS A 133 4.33 -8.34 -2.31
C LYS A 133 4.54 -9.78 -1.87
N ASN A 134 3.51 -10.38 -1.26
CA ASN A 134 3.57 -11.70 -0.63
C ASN A 134 2.62 -12.67 -1.33
N LYS A 135 2.72 -12.78 -2.66
CA LYS A 135 1.77 -13.54 -3.50
C LYS A 135 1.57 -14.98 -3.03
N ASN A 136 2.66 -15.68 -2.70
CA ASN A 136 2.60 -17.08 -2.28
C ASN A 136 1.87 -17.25 -0.94
N GLU A 137 2.18 -16.40 0.04
CA GLU A 137 1.51 -16.42 1.34
C GLU A 137 0.04 -16.02 1.22
N SER A 138 -0.24 -15.00 0.41
CA SER A 138 -1.59 -14.50 0.16
C SER A 138 -2.46 -15.53 -0.56
N MET A 139 -1.87 -16.34 -1.45
CA MET A 139 -2.54 -17.49 -2.05
C MET A 139 -2.98 -18.50 -0.97
N LEU A 140 -2.15 -18.77 0.04
CA LEU A 140 -2.53 -19.70 1.11
C LEU A 140 -3.76 -19.21 1.89
N TYR A 141 -3.81 -17.91 2.20
CA TYR A 141 -5.00 -17.30 2.80
C TYR A 141 -6.21 -17.37 1.88
N PHE A 142 -6.05 -17.07 0.59
CA PHE A 142 -7.13 -17.14 -0.39
C PHE A 142 -7.74 -18.54 -0.48
N LYS A 143 -6.90 -19.59 -0.53
CA LYS A 143 -7.36 -20.98 -0.58
C LYS A 143 -8.14 -21.39 0.66
N LYS A 144 -7.75 -20.87 1.84
CA LYS A 144 -8.42 -21.14 3.11
C LYS A 144 -9.78 -20.45 3.18
N GLU A 145 -9.88 -19.23 2.66
CA GLU A 145 -11.09 -18.40 2.75
C GLU A 145 -12.17 -18.83 1.75
N PHE A 146 -11.78 -19.31 0.56
CA PHE A 146 -12.70 -19.69 -0.50
C PHE A 146 -12.60 -21.18 -0.89
N PRO A 147 -12.72 -22.12 0.07
CA PRO A 147 -12.50 -23.56 -0.15
C PRO A 147 -13.45 -24.18 -1.18
N GLU A 148 -14.60 -23.56 -1.44
CA GLU A 148 -15.61 -24.00 -2.39
C GLU A 148 -15.24 -23.77 -3.86
N ILE A 149 -14.34 -22.83 -4.14
CA ILE A 149 -13.87 -22.56 -5.50
C ILE A 149 -12.84 -23.62 -5.86
N LEU A 150 -13.04 -24.34 -6.98
CA LEU A 150 -12.12 -25.42 -7.37
C LEU A 150 -10.83 -24.89 -8.02
N ASN A 151 -10.92 -23.89 -8.92
CA ASN A 151 -9.77 -23.29 -9.61
C ASN A 151 -9.21 -22.06 -8.88
N GLN A 152 -8.92 -22.20 -7.58
CA GLN A 152 -8.51 -21.09 -6.71
C GLN A 152 -7.23 -20.41 -7.20
N LYS A 153 -6.27 -21.20 -7.71
CA LYS A 153 -4.96 -20.69 -8.12
C LYS A 153 -5.09 -19.75 -9.32
N GLU A 154 -5.79 -20.22 -10.35
CA GLU A 154 -5.99 -19.50 -11.60
C GLU A 154 -6.85 -18.25 -11.36
N LEU A 155 -7.89 -18.35 -10.53
CA LEU A 155 -8.69 -17.20 -10.12
C LEU A 155 -7.85 -16.15 -9.38
N PHE A 156 -7.05 -16.56 -8.41
CA PHE A 156 -6.21 -15.63 -7.65
C PHE A 156 -5.17 -14.94 -8.53
N GLU A 157 -4.51 -15.70 -9.41
CA GLU A 157 -3.56 -15.16 -10.38
C GLU A 157 -4.23 -14.13 -11.31
N PHE A 158 -5.46 -14.40 -11.75
CA PHE A 158 -6.26 -13.47 -12.54
C PHE A 158 -6.68 -12.22 -11.75
N LEU A 159 -7.21 -12.37 -10.54
CA LEU A 159 -7.67 -11.24 -9.72
C LEU A 159 -6.52 -10.27 -9.37
N ILE A 160 -5.31 -10.78 -9.16
CA ILE A 160 -4.12 -9.96 -8.95
C ILE A 160 -3.85 -9.02 -10.14
N THR A 161 -4.13 -9.44 -11.38
CA THR A 161 -3.95 -8.57 -12.56
C THR A 161 -4.99 -7.45 -12.60
N CYS A 162 -6.14 -7.66 -11.98
CA CYS A 162 -7.24 -6.71 -11.92
C CYS A 162 -7.05 -5.68 -10.79
N TRP A 163 -6.43 -6.08 -9.68
CA TRP A 163 -6.23 -5.20 -8.51
C TRP A 163 -5.08 -4.22 -8.71
N ASN A 164 -5.39 -2.93 -8.58
CA ASN A 164 -4.40 -1.86 -8.66
C ASN A 164 -4.00 -1.40 -7.25
N LYS A 165 -2.68 -1.26 -7.01
CA LYS A 165 -2.17 -0.66 -5.76
C LYS A 165 -2.71 0.74 -5.52
N LYS A 166 -2.97 1.48 -6.59
CA LYS A 166 -3.53 2.83 -6.51
C LYS A 166 -5.05 2.77 -6.58
N LEU A 167 -5.66 2.72 -5.40
CA LEU A 167 -7.09 2.98 -5.24
C LEU A 167 -7.33 4.48 -5.43
N SER A 168 -7.63 4.86 -6.67
CA SER A 168 -8.10 6.20 -7.01
C SER A 168 -9.37 6.11 -7.85
N ILE A 169 -10.08 7.23 -7.94
CA ILE A 169 -11.22 7.46 -8.82
C ILE A 169 -10.74 8.49 -9.86
N SER A 170 -10.97 8.24 -11.15
CA SER A 170 -10.66 9.21 -12.21
C SER A 170 -11.95 9.74 -12.82
N ASP A 171 -11.93 11.01 -13.21
CA ASP A 171 -13.06 11.64 -13.91
C ASP A 171 -13.42 10.87 -15.19
N LYS A 172 -12.42 10.29 -15.86
CA LYS A 172 -12.63 9.45 -17.05
C LYS A 172 -13.44 8.19 -16.72
N ALA A 173 -13.09 7.51 -15.63
CA ALA A 173 -13.82 6.32 -15.19
C ALA A 173 -15.25 6.67 -14.75
N VAL A 174 -15.45 7.79 -14.04
CA VAL A 174 -16.78 8.29 -13.65
C VAL A 174 -17.63 8.63 -14.87
N LYS A 175 -17.08 9.40 -15.83
CA LYS A 175 -17.77 9.73 -17.07
C LYS A 175 -18.14 8.48 -17.87
N ARG A 176 -17.24 7.49 -17.93
CA ARG A 176 -17.52 6.21 -18.61
C ARG A 176 -18.64 5.44 -17.93
N LEU A 177 -18.59 5.29 -16.61
CA LEU A 177 -19.68 4.67 -15.83
C LEU A 177 -21.03 5.35 -16.13
N ILE A 178 -21.09 6.68 -16.00
CA ILE A 178 -22.32 7.44 -16.26
C ILE A 178 -22.80 7.23 -17.70
N HIS A 179 -21.88 7.27 -18.67
CA HIS A 179 -22.22 7.05 -20.08
C HIS A 179 -22.80 5.66 -20.30
N THR A 180 -22.14 4.60 -19.83
CA THR A 180 -22.61 3.22 -19.93
C THR A 180 -24.03 3.05 -19.40
N TRP A 181 -24.29 3.53 -18.19
CA TRP A 181 -25.61 3.42 -17.58
C TRP A 181 -26.67 4.26 -18.31
N LYS A 182 -26.33 5.46 -18.79
CA LYS A 182 -27.26 6.29 -19.59
C LYS A 182 -27.58 5.64 -20.93
N THR A 183 -26.62 4.98 -21.56
CA THR A 183 -26.83 4.30 -22.85
C THR A 183 -27.72 3.08 -22.68
N VAL A 184 -27.48 2.25 -21.66
CA VAL A 184 -28.21 0.99 -21.47
C VAL A 184 -29.55 1.18 -20.75
N TYR A 185 -29.59 2.08 -19.76
CA TYR A 185 -30.76 2.36 -18.93
C TYR A 185 -30.94 3.88 -18.74
N PRO A 186 -31.30 4.63 -19.81
CA PRO A 186 -31.39 6.09 -19.77
C PRO A 186 -32.34 6.61 -18.69
N TRP A 187 -33.39 5.86 -18.39
CA TRP A 187 -34.39 6.20 -17.38
C TRP A 187 -33.96 5.93 -15.93
N LEU A 188 -32.84 5.23 -15.69
CA LEU A 188 -32.38 4.91 -14.33
C LEU A 188 -31.57 6.07 -13.74
N LEU A 189 -30.79 6.76 -14.57
CA LEU A 189 -30.05 7.96 -14.18
C LEU A 189 -30.88 9.22 -14.43
N LYS A 190 -32.04 9.33 -13.78
CA LYS A 190 -32.98 10.45 -13.98
C LYS A 190 -32.43 11.82 -13.60
N SER A 191 -31.42 11.88 -12.72
CA SER A 191 -30.77 13.14 -12.31
C SER A 191 -29.57 12.99 -11.38
N ASN A 192 -29.44 11.87 -10.67
CA ASN A 192 -28.43 11.74 -9.62
C ASN A 192 -27.14 11.12 -10.16
N THR A 193 -26.08 11.91 -10.20
CA THR A 193 -24.71 11.41 -10.37
C THR A 193 -24.22 10.79 -9.07
N PRO A 194 -23.36 9.76 -9.11
CA PRO A 194 -22.70 9.27 -7.91
C PRO A 194 -22.04 10.42 -7.15
N GLN A 195 -22.33 10.54 -5.86
CA GLN A 195 -21.64 11.46 -4.98
C GLN A 195 -20.43 10.74 -4.38
N PHE A 196 -19.28 11.40 -4.39
CA PHE A 196 -18.06 10.88 -3.78
C PHE A 196 -17.75 11.69 -2.53
N ILE A 197 -17.22 11.02 -1.51
CA ILE A 197 -16.73 11.70 -0.31
C ILE A 197 -15.57 12.60 -0.72
N GLU A 198 -15.74 13.91 -0.52
CA GLU A 198 -14.72 14.90 -0.85
C GLU A 198 -13.51 14.76 0.09
N PRO A 199 -12.27 14.84 -0.43
CA PRO A 199 -11.07 14.78 0.40
C PRO A 199 -11.02 15.94 1.40
N ARG A 200 -10.82 15.62 2.69
CA ARG A 200 -10.61 16.62 3.74
C ARG A 200 -9.18 17.17 3.69
N GLU A 201 -8.88 18.19 4.49
CA GLU A 201 -7.54 18.79 4.52
C GLU A 201 -6.45 17.77 4.87
N GLU A 202 -6.71 16.90 5.85
CA GLU A 202 -5.78 15.84 6.23
C GLU A 202 -5.55 14.83 5.08
N ASP A 203 -6.56 14.57 4.25
CA ASP A 203 -6.42 13.69 3.07
C ASP A 203 -5.57 14.35 2.00
N LYS A 204 -5.76 15.65 1.77
CA LYS A 204 -4.93 16.42 0.84
C LYS A 204 -3.48 16.45 1.29
N ILE A 205 -3.21 16.56 2.60
CA ILE A 205 -1.84 16.50 3.15
C ILE A 205 -1.24 15.09 2.98
N ILE A 206 -1.98 14.02 3.32
CA ILE A 206 -1.52 12.64 3.11
C ILE A 206 -1.23 12.38 1.62
N SER A 207 -2.00 12.98 0.71
CA SER A 207 -1.77 12.87 -0.73
C SER A 207 -0.39 13.40 -1.15
N ILE A 208 0.14 14.43 -0.47
CA ILE A 208 1.51 14.94 -0.68
C ILE A 208 2.53 13.86 -0.32
N PHE A 209 2.38 13.25 0.86
CA PHE A 209 3.28 12.17 1.28
C PHE A 209 3.27 11.00 0.32
N ASN A 210 2.14 10.75 -0.36
CA ASN A 210 1.96 9.68 -1.33
C ASN A 210 2.36 10.02 -2.78
N LYS A 211 2.84 11.23 -3.07
CA LYS A 211 3.30 11.56 -4.42
C LYS A 211 4.46 10.68 -4.83
N ARG A 212 4.48 10.24 -6.08
CA ARG A 212 5.45 9.24 -6.61
C ARG A 212 6.92 9.65 -6.50
N ASN A 213 7.21 10.95 -6.48
CA ASN A 213 8.54 11.53 -6.28
C ASN A 213 8.93 11.69 -4.80
N ILE A 214 7.97 11.55 -3.88
CA ILE A 214 8.12 11.68 -2.43
C ILE A 214 8.09 10.29 -1.79
N SER A 215 7.06 9.48 -2.05
CA SER A 215 6.84 8.19 -1.39
C SER A 215 7.52 7.01 -2.07
N ARG A 216 8.15 6.15 -1.27
CA ARG A 216 8.60 4.80 -1.65
C ARG A 216 7.46 3.79 -1.63
N ASP A 217 6.51 3.96 -0.72
CA ASP A 217 5.43 3.00 -0.47
C ASP A 217 4.13 3.68 -0.05
N ILE A 218 3.08 2.89 0.18
CA ILE A 218 1.88 3.39 0.86
C ILE A 218 2.16 3.64 2.34
N PRO A 219 1.54 4.63 3.00
CA PRO A 219 1.73 4.87 4.42
C PRO A 219 1.15 3.73 5.25
N TYR A 220 1.84 3.37 6.33
CA TYR A 220 1.36 2.44 7.35
C TYR A 220 0.46 3.16 8.35
N ARG A 221 -0.70 2.59 8.70
CA ARG A 221 -1.70 3.19 9.61
C ARG A 221 -2.11 4.60 9.17
N GLY A 222 -2.50 4.72 7.90
CA GLY A 222 -2.89 6.00 7.29
C GLY A 222 -4.12 6.66 7.94
N ASP A 223 -4.93 5.90 8.66
CA ASP A 223 -6.08 6.36 9.43
C ASP A 223 -5.63 7.11 10.69
N LEU A 224 -4.75 6.49 11.49
CA LEU A 224 -4.13 7.14 12.64
C LEU A 224 -3.25 8.33 12.22
N MET A 225 -2.65 8.28 11.02
CA MET A 225 -1.95 9.43 10.43
C MET A 225 -2.88 10.62 10.24
N ALA A 226 -4.05 10.36 9.63
CA ALA A 226 -5.05 11.39 9.41
C ALA A 226 -5.58 11.96 10.73
N GLU A 227 -5.79 11.13 11.74
CA GLU A 227 -6.17 11.59 13.08
C GLU A 227 -5.12 12.53 13.68
N ARG A 228 -3.82 12.21 13.55
CA ARG A 228 -2.73 13.07 14.04
C ARG A 228 -2.65 14.38 13.29
N ILE A 229 -2.82 14.36 11.96
CA ILE A 229 -2.85 15.57 11.13
C ILE A 229 -4.04 16.43 11.50
N LYS A 230 -5.24 15.84 11.57
CA LYS A 230 -6.46 16.54 11.97
C LYS A 230 -6.31 17.19 13.35
N LYS A 231 -5.79 16.44 14.33
CA LYS A 231 -5.53 16.98 15.67
C LYS A 231 -4.58 18.17 15.63
N ALA A 232 -3.49 18.11 14.84
CA ALA A 232 -2.57 19.23 14.69
C ALA A 232 -3.24 20.46 14.04
N ILE A 233 -4.10 20.25 13.05
CA ILE A 233 -4.90 21.30 12.39
C ILE A 233 -5.87 21.94 13.40
N ASP A 234 -6.65 21.13 14.12
CA ASP A 234 -7.63 21.58 15.11
C ASP A 234 -6.94 22.39 16.23
N GLU A 235 -5.77 21.94 16.69
CA GLU A 235 -4.95 22.63 17.69
C GLU A 235 -4.13 23.81 17.13
N LYS A 236 -4.20 24.07 15.82
CA LYS A 236 -3.42 25.11 15.12
C LYS A 236 -1.90 24.99 15.34
N LYS A 237 -1.40 23.76 15.48
CA LYS A 237 0.03 23.41 15.65
C LYS A 237 0.60 22.81 14.36
N SER A 238 1.91 22.90 14.19
CA SER A 238 2.60 22.19 13.10
C SER A 238 2.45 20.68 13.24
N ILE A 239 2.39 19.96 12.13
CA ILE A 239 2.25 18.50 12.11
C ILE A 239 3.59 17.86 12.51
N PRO A 240 3.66 17.14 13.63
CA PRO A 240 4.93 16.63 14.14
C PRO A 240 5.37 15.36 13.41
N LEU A 241 6.59 15.36 12.87
CA LEU A 241 7.24 14.24 12.19
C LEU A 241 8.54 13.86 12.90
N ILE A 242 8.84 12.57 12.97
CA ILE A 242 10.09 12.05 13.56
C ILE A 242 10.69 10.90 12.75
N GLY A 243 12.00 10.85 12.60
CA GLY A 243 12.66 9.80 11.83
C GLY A 243 14.16 9.76 12.07
N PHE A 244 14.81 8.66 11.71
CA PHE A 244 16.24 8.48 11.95
C PHE A 244 17.11 9.16 10.88
N TRP A 245 18.27 9.62 11.31
CA TRP A 245 19.39 9.97 10.44
C TRP A 245 20.64 9.19 10.86
N GLY A 246 21.13 8.29 9.99
CA GLY A 246 22.31 7.47 10.24
C GLY A 246 23.63 8.19 9.95
N ALA A 247 24.75 7.52 10.25
CA ALA A 247 26.09 8.06 9.97
C ALA A 247 26.94 7.18 9.03
N SER A 248 26.75 5.86 9.07
CA SER A 248 27.68 4.90 8.43
C SER A 248 29.13 5.23 8.80
N ASN A 249 30.08 5.07 7.86
CA ASN A 249 31.49 5.45 8.03
C ASN A 249 31.81 6.84 7.45
N LYS A 250 30.82 7.72 7.29
CA LYS A 250 31.07 9.08 6.81
C LYS A 250 31.83 9.90 7.86
N ASN A 251 32.78 10.71 7.41
CA ASN A 251 33.54 11.64 8.24
C ASN A 251 33.17 13.12 8.01
N SER A 252 32.38 13.41 6.97
CA SER A 252 32.01 14.75 6.53
C SER A 252 30.68 14.72 5.77
N ILE A 253 29.97 15.85 5.78
CA ILE A 253 28.73 16.02 5.03
C ILE A 253 29.03 16.17 3.54
N ASP A 254 28.16 15.66 2.68
CA ASP A 254 28.30 15.80 1.23
C ASP A 254 27.04 16.42 0.58
N LYS A 255 27.05 16.47 -0.75
CA LYS A 255 25.94 16.97 -1.56
C LYS A 255 24.65 16.16 -1.35
N ASN A 256 24.74 14.83 -1.22
CA ASN A 256 23.57 13.97 -1.04
C ASN A 256 22.86 14.27 0.30
N ASP A 257 23.64 14.52 1.36
CA ASP A 257 23.11 14.92 2.66
C ASP A 257 22.31 16.24 2.57
N LEU A 258 22.83 17.22 1.84
CA LEU A 258 22.18 18.53 1.66
C LEU A 258 20.93 18.44 0.77
N GLU A 259 20.99 17.65 -0.31
CA GLU A 259 19.84 17.42 -1.19
C GLU A 259 18.68 16.74 -0.44
N ALA A 260 19.01 15.75 0.40
CA ALA A 260 18.05 15.08 1.27
C ALA A 260 17.32 16.07 2.20
N LEU A 261 18.06 16.95 2.89
CA LEU A 261 17.47 17.99 3.75
C LEU A 261 16.61 18.99 2.96
N LYS A 262 17.07 19.40 1.76
CA LYS A 262 16.31 20.26 0.86
C LYS A 262 15.00 19.62 0.40
N LYS A 263 14.97 18.30 0.25
CA LYS A 263 13.75 17.55 -0.08
C LYS A 263 12.71 17.65 1.04
N PHE A 264 13.10 17.49 2.30
CA PHE A 264 12.18 17.72 3.43
C PHE A 264 11.63 19.15 3.47
N LYS A 265 12.46 20.16 3.13
CA LYS A 265 12.00 21.55 3.00
C LYS A 265 10.96 21.72 1.88
N THR A 266 11.13 21.01 0.77
CA THR A 266 10.18 21.01 -0.35
C THR A 266 8.86 20.38 0.05
N ILE A 267 8.89 19.21 0.71
CA ILE A 267 7.69 18.56 1.26
C ILE A 267 6.96 19.51 2.20
N ASN A 268 7.68 20.14 3.15
CA ASN A 268 7.08 21.10 4.08
C ASN A 268 6.46 22.31 3.35
N LYS A 269 7.10 22.82 2.28
CA LYS A 269 6.54 23.90 1.46
C LYS A 269 5.21 23.49 0.82
N GLU A 270 5.12 22.29 0.25
CA GLU A 270 3.86 21.80 -0.34
C GLU A 270 2.77 21.63 0.71
N VAL A 271 3.11 21.13 1.90
CA VAL A 271 2.14 21.03 3.02
C VAL A 271 1.67 22.42 3.43
N LYS A 272 2.55 23.42 3.47
CA LYS A 272 2.21 24.82 3.79
C LYS A 272 1.23 25.46 2.80
N CYS A 273 1.16 24.97 1.56
CA CYS A 273 0.14 25.42 0.60
C CYS A 273 -1.28 24.98 0.99
N ILE A 274 -1.42 23.93 1.80
CA ILE A 274 -2.71 23.45 2.31
C ILE A 274 -2.91 23.94 3.75
N TYR A 275 -1.90 23.82 4.58
CA TYR A 275 -1.95 24.12 6.01
C TYR A 275 -0.77 25.01 6.44
N PRO A 276 -0.98 26.31 6.71
CA PRO A 276 0.10 27.29 6.90
C PRO A 276 1.13 26.96 7.98
N LYS A 277 0.75 26.24 9.05
CA LYS A 277 1.70 25.84 10.12
C LYS A 277 2.70 24.77 9.65
N GLY A 278 2.41 24.06 8.55
CA GLY A 278 3.31 23.09 7.94
C GLY A 278 3.71 21.94 8.85
N LEU A 279 4.93 21.44 8.65
CA LEU A 279 5.53 20.33 9.38
C LEU A 279 6.55 20.82 10.41
N GLU A 280 6.56 20.15 11.57
CA GLU A 280 7.66 20.18 12.53
C GLU A 280 8.45 18.86 12.43
N ILE A 281 9.66 18.91 11.87
CA ILE A 281 10.45 17.69 11.58
C ILE A 281 11.56 17.54 12.62
N THR A 282 11.61 16.37 13.26
CA THR A 282 12.65 15.98 14.22
C THR A 282 13.46 14.79 13.68
N PHE A 283 14.78 14.93 13.65
CA PHE A 283 15.69 13.85 13.28
C PHE A 283 16.32 13.22 14.53
N LEU A 284 16.25 11.89 14.62
CA LEU A 284 16.96 11.07 15.59
C LEU A 284 18.33 10.70 15.00
N LEU A 285 19.38 11.37 15.46
CA LEU A 285 20.76 11.13 15.03
C LEU A 285 21.25 9.83 15.66
N ALA A 286 21.51 8.82 14.82
CA ALA A 286 21.74 7.45 15.24
C ALA A 286 23.21 7.17 15.58
N ASP A 287 23.77 7.92 16.55
CA ASP A 287 25.13 7.75 17.03
C ASP A 287 25.37 6.37 17.65
N GLU A 288 24.42 5.84 18.43
CA GLU A 288 24.55 4.50 19.01
C GLU A 288 24.46 3.38 17.97
N HIS A 289 23.76 3.59 16.85
CA HIS A 289 23.76 2.62 15.76
C HIS A 289 25.14 2.54 15.12
N ALA A 290 25.78 3.71 14.94
CA ALA A 290 27.11 3.76 14.38
C ALA A 290 28.15 3.11 15.31
N ASN A 291 28.03 3.37 16.61
CA ASN A 291 28.84 2.77 17.66
C ASN A 291 28.69 1.22 17.68
N LEU A 292 27.45 0.71 17.69
CA LEU A 292 27.19 -0.73 17.66
C LEU A 292 27.71 -1.42 16.39
N ASN A 293 27.64 -0.72 15.26
CA ASN A 293 28.19 -1.19 13.99
C ASN A 293 29.71 -1.04 13.89
N LYS A 294 30.39 -0.64 14.97
CA LYS A 294 31.85 -0.51 15.08
C LYS A 294 32.46 0.47 14.07
N PHE A 295 31.71 1.49 13.66
CA PHE A 295 32.30 2.58 12.87
C PHE A 295 33.24 3.43 13.75
N ASP A 296 34.21 4.10 13.12
CA ASP A 296 35.16 4.97 13.82
C ASP A 296 34.43 6.15 14.48
N SER A 297 34.53 6.24 15.81
CA SER A 297 33.92 7.30 16.61
C SER A 297 34.37 8.69 16.23
N LYS A 298 35.64 8.88 15.84
CA LYS A 298 36.12 10.18 15.38
C LYS A 298 35.38 10.62 14.12
N ASN A 299 35.09 9.68 13.21
CA ASN A 299 34.42 9.96 11.95
C ASN A 299 32.93 10.24 12.16
N TYR A 300 32.17 9.31 12.75
CA TYR A 300 30.73 9.47 12.83
C TYR A 300 30.31 10.59 13.78
N ILE A 301 31.06 10.87 14.86
CA ILE A 301 30.77 12.01 15.76
C ILE A 301 30.96 13.33 15.02
N LYS A 302 32.06 13.48 14.28
CA LYS A 302 32.34 14.66 13.46
C LYS A 302 31.25 14.87 12.39
N TYR A 303 30.88 13.81 11.70
CA TYR A 303 29.80 13.82 10.71
C TYR A 303 28.46 14.22 11.35
N LEU A 304 28.03 13.55 12.43
CA LEU A 304 26.73 13.82 13.06
C LEU A 304 26.66 15.22 13.72
N LYS A 305 27.77 15.76 14.22
CA LYS A 305 27.82 17.15 14.68
C LYS A 305 27.59 18.13 13.52
N SER A 306 28.20 17.85 12.37
CA SER A 306 28.05 18.64 11.15
C SER A 306 26.61 18.55 10.61
N ILE A 307 26.03 17.34 10.57
CA ILE A 307 24.64 17.17 10.10
C ILE A 307 23.63 17.84 11.04
N LYS A 308 23.82 17.74 12.37
CA LYS A 308 22.99 18.46 13.35
C LYS A 308 22.95 19.96 13.07
N THR A 309 24.10 20.54 12.77
CA THR A 309 24.21 21.97 12.42
C THR A 309 23.41 22.29 11.16
N GLN A 310 23.48 21.45 10.14
CA GLN A 310 22.69 21.64 8.90
C GLN A 310 21.19 21.45 9.15
N ILE A 311 20.78 20.39 9.85
CA ILE A 311 19.38 20.14 10.22
C ILE A 311 18.77 21.38 10.90
N ASN A 312 19.49 21.98 11.86
CA ASN A 312 19.06 23.20 12.53
C ASN A 312 18.98 24.41 11.57
N LYS A 313 19.96 24.59 10.66
CA LYS A 313 19.93 25.65 9.63
C LYS A 313 18.72 25.54 8.69
N PHE A 314 18.23 24.33 8.43
CA PHE A 314 17.01 24.11 7.65
C PHE A 314 15.72 24.32 8.45
N GLY A 315 15.80 24.65 9.74
CA GLY A 315 14.66 24.88 10.63
C GLY A 315 14.05 23.59 11.20
N PHE A 316 14.81 22.49 11.20
CA PHE A 316 14.39 21.21 11.77
C PHE A 316 15.03 20.99 13.15
N LYS A 317 14.51 20.02 13.91
CA LYS A 317 15.05 19.63 15.22
C LYS A 317 15.93 18.39 15.08
N ALA A 318 16.94 18.25 15.95
CA ALA A 318 17.79 17.06 16.00
C ALA A 318 18.04 16.60 17.44
N ILE A 319 17.88 15.29 17.68
CA ILE A 319 18.09 14.64 18.98
C ILE A 319 19.02 13.44 18.77
N TYR A 320 20.06 13.29 19.58
CA TYR A 320 20.92 12.10 19.55
C TYR A 320 20.22 10.92 20.21
N ILE A 321 20.32 9.73 19.60
CA ILE A 321 19.69 8.53 20.15
C ILE A 321 20.37 8.10 21.46
N SER A 322 21.68 8.37 21.63
CA SER A 322 22.39 8.19 22.90
C SER A 322 21.74 8.92 24.08
N LYS A 323 21.15 10.10 23.85
CA LYS A 323 20.39 10.84 24.88
C LYS A 323 19.13 10.07 25.29
N ILE A 324 18.40 9.52 24.33
CA ILE A 324 17.21 8.71 24.57
C ILE A 324 17.60 7.41 25.29
N TRP A 325 18.69 6.77 24.87
CA TRP A 325 19.22 5.58 25.53
C TRP A 325 19.56 5.83 27.00
N LYS A 326 20.32 6.90 27.28
CA LYS A 326 20.70 7.28 28.64
C LYS A 326 19.47 7.51 29.54
N MET A 327 18.45 8.19 29.03
CA MET A 327 17.22 8.47 29.77
C MET A 327 16.39 7.22 30.09
N ASN A 328 16.55 6.14 29.32
CA ASN A 328 15.79 4.91 29.46
C ASN A 328 16.66 3.71 29.90
N GLY A 329 17.89 3.96 30.35
CA GLY A 329 18.80 2.90 30.83
C GLY A 329 19.22 1.87 29.77
N ILE A 330 19.17 2.23 28.48
CA ILE A 330 19.58 1.33 27.40
C ILE A 330 21.11 1.29 27.32
N SER A 331 21.68 0.09 27.17
CA SER A 331 23.11 -0.11 26.97
C SER A 331 23.39 -1.19 25.93
N GLY A 332 24.59 -1.18 25.34
CA GLY A 332 25.04 -2.25 24.46
C GLY A 332 25.03 -3.64 25.11
N ARG A 333 25.27 -3.71 26.44
CA ARG A 333 25.19 -4.95 27.23
C ARG A 333 23.77 -5.49 27.30
N LEU A 334 22.77 -4.63 27.52
CA LEU A 334 21.36 -5.01 27.51
C LEU A 334 20.98 -5.63 26.15
N ILE A 335 21.31 -4.93 25.06
CA ILE A 335 21.04 -5.39 23.69
C ILE A 335 21.68 -6.75 23.43
N GLN A 336 22.93 -6.94 23.87
CA GLN A 336 23.61 -8.22 23.76
C GLN A 336 22.89 -9.34 24.52
N LEU A 337 22.49 -9.10 25.78
CA LEU A 337 21.79 -10.09 26.60
C LEU A 337 20.43 -10.48 25.98
N GLU A 338 19.63 -9.52 25.57
CA GLU A 338 18.32 -9.77 24.93
C GLU A 338 18.48 -10.47 23.58
N SER A 339 19.51 -10.16 22.79
CA SER A 339 19.75 -10.83 21.50
C SER A 339 20.01 -12.33 21.61
N LYS A 340 20.55 -12.79 22.75
CA LYS A 340 20.80 -14.21 23.03
C LYS A 340 19.51 -14.98 23.36
N LYS A 341 18.44 -14.29 23.73
CA LYS A 341 17.14 -14.91 24.07
C LYS A 341 16.31 -15.28 22.84
N ILE A 342 16.61 -14.72 21.66
CA ILE A 342 15.90 -15.05 20.43
C ILE A 342 16.35 -16.42 19.90
N SER A 343 15.43 -17.39 19.92
CA SER A 343 15.67 -18.71 19.35
C SER A 343 15.92 -18.65 17.84
N GLU A 344 16.59 -19.66 17.28
CA GLU A 344 16.79 -19.75 15.82
C GLU A 344 15.46 -19.85 15.05
N LYS A 345 14.46 -20.51 15.65
CA LYS A 345 13.12 -20.62 15.07
C LYS A 345 12.46 -19.25 14.98
N ASP A 346 12.35 -18.54 16.11
CA ASP A 346 11.71 -17.23 16.18
C ASP A 346 12.41 -16.23 15.24
N TRP A 347 13.74 -16.32 15.11
CA TRP A 347 14.50 -15.48 14.18
C TRP A 347 14.12 -15.73 12.72
N ARG A 348 14.02 -16.99 12.30
CA ARG A 348 13.67 -17.36 10.91
C ARG A 348 12.23 -17.02 10.56
N ASP A 349 11.35 -17.02 11.54
CA ASP A 349 9.93 -16.67 11.39
C ASP A 349 9.73 -15.16 11.19
N LEU A 350 10.75 -14.32 11.45
CA LEU A 350 10.68 -12.88 11.15
C LEU A 350 10.76 -12.65 9.63
N SER A 351 9.79 -11.92 9.09
CA SER A 351 9.77 -11.51 7.67
C SER A 351 11.03 -10.73 7.24
N SER A 352 11.64 -9.99 8.16
CA SER A 352 12.81 -9.14 7.90
C SER A 352 14.17 -9.83 8.07
N HIS A 353 14.24 -11.09 8.55
CA HIS A 353 15.52 -11.70 8.97
C HIS A 353 16.57 -11.73 7.85
N LYS A 354 16.17 -12.14 6.64
CA LYS A 354 17.09 -12.21 5.48
C LYS A 354 17.68 -10.85 5.13
N ASN A 355 16.87 -9.80 5.19
CA ASN A 355 17.33 -8.44 4.89
C ASN A 355 18.33 -7.93 5.92
N LEU A 356 18.10 -8.25 7.21
CA LEU A 356 19.00 -7.88 8.29
C LEU A 356 20.32 -8.67 8.22
N GLU A 357 20.27 -9.98 7.97
CA GLU A 357 21.46 -10.81 7.77
C GLU A 357 22.30 -10.33 6.57
N ASN A 358 21.65 -10.04 5.44
CA ASN A 358 22.35 -9.52 4.26
C ASN A 358 22.99 -8.16 4.53
N SER A 359 22.32 -7.28 5.28
CA SER A 359 22.89 -5.99 5.69
C SER A 359 24.14 -6.19 6.56
N ALA A 360 24.09 -7.12 7.53
CA ALA A 360 25.24 -7.44 8.37
C ALA A 360 26.40 -8.08 7.58
N LYS A 361 26.12 -8.94 6.60
CA LYS A 361 27.13 -9.49 5.68
C LYS A 361 27.82 -8.40 4.87
N ASN A 362 27.06 -7.46 4.32
CA ASN A 362 27.59 -6.36 3.50
C ASN A 362 28.47 -5.40 4.31
N LEU A 363 28.33 -5.37 5.64
CA LEU A 363 29.21 -4.65 6.55
C LEU A 363 30.47 -5.44 6.95
N GLY A 364 30.63 -6.69 6.48
CA GLY A 364 31.82 -7.50 6.73
C GLY A 364 31.85 -8.21 8.09
N PHE A 365 30.73 -8.36 8.78
CA PHE A 365 30.71 -9.07 10.06
C PHE A 365 30.88 -10.58 9.89
N THR A 366 31.90 -11.16 10.54
CA THR A 366 32.14 -12.62 10.56
C THR A 366 30.94 -13.39 11.11
N ASN A 367 30.34 -12.92 12.21
CA ASN A 367 29.11 -13.49 12.79
C ASN A 367 27.89 -12.63 12.44
N TYR A 368 27.60 -12.49 11.14
CA TYR A 368 26.55 -11.62 10.62
C TYR A 368 25.15 -11.94 11.20
N LYS A 369 24.83 -13.21 11.52
CA LYS A 369 23.54 -13.59 12.11
C LYS A 369 23.37 -13.00 13.50
N TYR A 370 24.40 -13.12 14.33
CA TYR A 370 24.40 -12.55 15.66
C TYR A 370 24.29 -11.02 15.62
N GLU A 371 25.03 -10.36 14.74
CA GLU A 371 24.96 -8.90 14.60
C GLU A 371 23.59 -8.44 14.06
N ALA A 372 22.97 -9.20 13.14
CA ALA A 372 21.62 -8.94 12.67
C ALA A 372 20.58 -9.06 13.81
N LYS A 373 20.68 -10.09 14.67
CA LYS A 373 19.83 -10.24 15.87
C LYS A 373 20.02 -9.09 16.86
N ARG A 374 21.27 -8.66 17.10
CA ARG A 374 21.57 -7.51 17.96
C ARG A 374 20.93 -6.22 17.42
N TYR A 375 21.07 -5.98 16.12
CA TYR A 375 20.46 -4.84 15.47
C TYR A 375 18.92 -4.90 15.58
N TYR A 376 18.32 -6.06 15.35
CA TYR A 376 16.88 -6.26 15.53
C TYR A 376 16.42 -5.92 16.95
N ILE A 377 17.08 -6.47 17.97
CA ILE A 377 16.75 -6.18 19.38
C ILE A 377 16.90 -4.70 19.72
N MET A 378 18.01 -4.08 19.31
CA MET A 378 18.22 -2.65 19.47
C MET A 378 17.03 -1.87 18.93
N ARG A 379 16.62 -2.17 17.69
CA ARG A 379 15.49 -1.53 17.02
C ARG A 379 14.16 -1.76 17.71
N LYS A 380 13.92 -2.96 18.25
CA LYS A 380 12.69 -3.29 19.01
C LYS A 380 12.61 -2.51 20.32
N ILE A 381 13.71 -2.41 21.07
CA ILE A 381 13.76 -1.62 22.31
C ILE A 381 13.54 -0.13 22.00
N GLU A 382 14.23 0.41 20.99
CA GLU A 382 14.05 1.80 20.55
C GLU A 382 12.63 2.09 20.07
N SER A 383 12.02 1.14 19.35
CA SER A 383 10.68 1.23 18.79
C SER A 383 9.64 1.55 19.87
N GLU A 384 9.64 0.80 20.98
CA GLU A 384 8.70 1.01 22.09
C GLU A 384 8.93 2.35 22.80
N ILE A 385 10.19 2.72 23.02
CA ILE A 385 10.53 3.99 23.68
C ILE A 385 10.10 5.19 22.84
N ILE A 386 10.38 5.15 21.54
CA ILE A 386 10.01 6.23 20.62
C ILE A 386 8.49 6.32 20.49
N LYS A 387 7.80 5.17 20.39
CA LYS A 387 6.34 5.13 20.38
C LYS A 387 5.74 5.83 21.60
N ASN A 388 6.31 5.60 22.79
CA ASN A 388 5.80 6.19 24.03
C ASN A 388 6.14 7.68 24.13
N GLN A 389 7.40 8.06 23.86
CA GLN A 389 7.86 9.45 23.99
C GLN A 389 7.29 10.38 22.91
N PHE A 390 7.02 9.86 21.71
CA PHE A 390 6.58 10.62 20.54
C PHE A 390 5.22 10.12 20.03
N ASN A 391 4.32 9.70 20.92
CA ASN A 391 3.05 9.04 20.57
C ASN A 391 2.13 9.84 19.63
N SER A 392 2.30 11.16 19.52
CA SER A 392 1.54 12.06 18.66
C SER A 392 2.21 12.34 17.30
N PHE A 393 3.45 11.88 17.09
CA PHE A 393 4.25 12.17 15.90
C PHE A 393 3.96 11.19 14.77
N ILE A 394 4.16 11.60 13.52
CA ILE A 394 4.20 10.67 12.38
C ILE A 394 5.65 10.22 12.19
N PHE A 395 5.88 8.91 12.19
CA PHE A 395 7.21 8.39 11.91
C PHE A 395 7.50 8.52 10.41
N PHE A 396 8.70 8.95 10.04
CA PHE A 396 9.18 8.87 8.67
C PHE A 396 10.43 8.01 8.61
N THR A 397 10.53 7.23 7.53
CA THR A 397 11.68 6.39 7.27
C THR A 397 12.09 6.52 5.83
N GLN A 398 13.37 6.31 5.60
CA GLN A 398 13.95 6.28 4.27
C GLN A 398 14.04 4.85 3.74
N ASN A 399 13.57 3.87 4.51
CA ASN A 399 13.58 2.45 4.18
C ASN A 399 12.24 2.00 3.59
N GLU A 400 12.13 0.72 3.27
CA GLU A 400 10.91 0.08 2.77
C GLU A 400 10.05 -0.47 3.91
N ASP A 401 8.77 -0.72 3.61
CA ASP A 401 7.78 -1.24 4.55
C ASP A 401 8.06 -2.67 5.03
N ILE A 402 8.88 -3.45 4.31
CA ILE A 402 9.34 -4.77 4.76
C ILE A 402 10.11 -4.71 6.10
N LEU A 403 10.61 -3.52 6.47
CA LEU A 403 11.26 -3.26 7.75
C LEU A 403 10.30 -2.65 8.80
N GLN A 404 8.99 -2.57 8.55
CA GLN A 404 8.04 -1.98 9.49
C GLN A 404 8.06 -2.65 10.87
N THR A 405 8.36 -3.94 10.93
CA THR A 405 8.48 -4.73 12.17
C THR A 405 9.58 -4.23 13.11
N ILE A 406 10.56 -3.48 12.59
CA ILE A 406 11.68 -2.88 13.34
C ILE A 406 11.58 -1.35 13.47
N PHE A 407 10.46 -0.77 13.05
CA PHE A 407 10.14 0.64 13.27
C PHE A 407 9.20 0.79 14.48
N PRO A 408 9.10 2.00 15.06
CA PRO A 408 8.04 2.33 16.00
C PRO A 408 6.67 1.94 15.45
N ASP A 409 5.84 1.28 16.26
CA ASP A 409 4.46 0.95 15.88
C ASP A 409 3.57 2.21 15.89
N MET A 410 3.78 3.04 14.87
CA MET A 410 3.25 4.38 14.68
C MET A 410 2.89 4.58 13.21
N PRO A 411 1.97 5.52 12.88
CA PRO A 411 1.77 6.00 11.52
C PRO A 411 3.10 6.31 10.85
N THR A 412 3.39 5.65 9.74
CA THR A 412 4.70 5.71 9.10
C THR A 412 4.57 6.14 7.63
N ILE A 413 5.38 7.11 7.22
CA ILE A 413 5.60 7.46 5.81
C ILE A 413 6.98 6.96 5.34
N TYR A 414 7.03 6.43 4.12
CA TYR A 414 8.24 5.90 3.50
C TYR A 414 8.73 6.85 2.42
N LEU A 415 9.86 7.51 2.62
CA LEU A 415 10.31 8.63 1.80
C LEU A 415 11.52 8.28 0.92
N TRP A 416 11.49 8.73 -0.34
CA TRP A 416 12.67 8.81 -1.18
C TRP A 416 13.56 9.94 -0.68
N VAL A 417 14.86 9.71 -0.62
CA VAL A 417 15.81 10.71 -0.09
C VAL A 417 16.55 11.45 -1.21
N GLY A 418 16.80 10.77 -2.32
CA GLY A 418 17.31 11.35 -3.56
C GLY A 418 16.27 11.34 -4.69
N ASN A 419 16.76 11.16 -5.91
CA ASN A 419 15.93 10.92 -7.09
C ASN A 419 15.11 9.64 -6.94
N ARG A 420 13.97 9.60 -7.61
CA ARG A 420 13.12 8.41 -7.62
C ARG A 420 13.94 7.18 -8.05
N GLY A 421 13.73 6.06 -7.37
CA GLY A 421 14.46 4.81 -7.61
C GLY A 421 15.83 4.72 -6.92
N HIS A 422 16.33 5.82 -6.35
CA HIS A 422 17.52 5.80 -5.51
C HIS A 422 17.10 5.55 -4.06
N ALA A 423 17.19 4.28 -3.68
CA ALA A 423 16.78 3.75 -2.39
C ALA A 423 17.82 3.95 -1.27
N ILE A 424 19.02 4.43 -1.61
CA ILE A 424 20.14 4.46 -0.69
C ILE A 424 20.04 5.72 0.19
N PRO A 425 19.93 5.58 1.52
CA PRO A 425 20.03 6.71 2.44
C PRO A 425 21.34 7.49 2.24
N PRO A 426 21.34 8.82 2.45
CA PRO A 426 22.45 9.68 2.06
C PRO A 426 23.73 9.36 2.82
N TRP A 427 23.63 8.83 4.05
CA TRP A 427 24.78 8.41 4.84
C TRP A 427 25.45 7.11 4.36
N PHE A 428 24.81 6.31 3.51
CA PHE A 428 25.44 5.15 2.87
C PHE A 428 26.09 5.47 1.54
N ASN A 429 25.86 6.67 0.99
CA ASN A 429 26.50 7.12 -0.23
C ASN A 429 27.88 7.71 0.11
N ILE A 430 28.88 6.83 0.22
CA ILE A 430 30.27 7.25 0.41
C ILE A 430 30.81 7.58 -0.98
N ALA A 431 31.15 8.85 -1.23
CA ALA A 431 31.86 9.23 -2.44
C ALA A 431 33.13 8.37 -2.52
N LYS A 432 33.24 7.57 -3.58
CA LYS A 432 34.44 6.78 -3.87
C LYS A 432 35.58 7.69 -4.27
#